data_AF-L2FVD8-F1
#
_entry.id   AF-L2FVD8-F1
#
_cell.length_a   1.000
_cell.length_b   1.000
_cell.length_c   1.000
_cell.angle_alpha   90.00
_cell.angle_beta   90.00
_cell.angle_gamma   90.00
#
_symmetry.space_group_name_H-M   'P 1'
#
loop_
_entity.id
_entity.type
_entity.pdbx_description
1 polymer ?
#
loop_
_entity_poly.entity_id
_entity_poly.type
_entity_poly.pdbx_seq_one_letter_code
_entity_poly.pdbx_strand_id
1 'polypeptide(L)'
;MEGHEMMLESYHPSAKLTTPSMSCRFLEVDFLDSRTWSGDDDLDLGDLSQLYSHFRPVVSEETRRMRRIYTRRVPGAEALQEDAGDEPVTQELCLDEGEPFTQLCTTTSLVKTGPRPGVFASHSNIEDGVVRVWRHWLERMAAKCAIAPEQRDQSTILWADATKNVGLRFHVTQVAQEQAPILHSRDEDPPVTYSLRYEELLVRTSQVLLAMEKSAVQEIVDSGFVMQLDAKSAHAIETVLMAPAMRPFFPQAVAVM
;
A
#
# COMPACT_ATOMS: atom_id res chain seq x y z
N MET A 1 -17.14 -2.63 2.41
CA MET A 1 -16.23 -3.20 1.39
C MET A 1 -16.37 -4.72 1.37
N GLU A 2 -17.55 -5.25 1.08
CA GLU A 2 -17.69 -6.71 1.02
C GLU A 2 -16.97 -7.26 -0.22
N GLY A 3 -16.14 -8.28 -0.02
CA GLY A 3 -15.35 -8.93 -1.08
C GLY A 3 -14.21 -8.10 -1.67
N HIS A 4 -14.01 -6.85 -1.22
CA HIS A 4 -12.90 -6.00 -1.66
C HIS A 4 -11.87 -5.84 -0.55
N GLU A 5 -10.61 -5.94 -0.92
CA GLU A 5 -9.46 -5.80 -0.06
C GLU A 5 -8.55 -4.69 -0.60
N MET A 6 -8.09 -3.82 0.28
CA MET A 6 -7.09 -2.81 -0.06
C MET A 6 -5.71 -3.43 0.10
N MET A 7 -4.84 -3.27 -0.90
CA MET A 7 -3.44 -3.72 -0.85
C MET A 7 -2.49 -2.55 -1.01
N LEU A 8 -1.37 -2.62 -0.30
CA LEU A 8 -0.27 -1.68 -0.37
C LEU A 8 1.03 -2.41 -0.67
N GLU A 9 1.75 -1.95 -1.68
CA GLU A 9 3.16 -2.28 -1.88
C GLU A 9 3.98 -1.05 -1.51
N SER A 10 5.06 -1.25 -0.77
CA SER A 10 5.99 -0.18 -0.45
C SER A 10 7.40 -0.75 -0.37
N TYR A 11 8.28 -0.30 -1.27
CA TYR A 11 9.61 -0.88 -1.43
C TYR A 11 10.63 0.18 -1.82
N HIS A 12 11.88 -0.05 -1.42
CA HIS A 12 13.00 0.66 -2.02
C HIS A 12 13.08 0.27 -3.51
N PRO A 13 13.42 1.19 -4.45
CA PRO A 13 13.48 0.87 -5.88
C PRO A 13 14.29 -0.39 -6.23
N SER A 14 15.34 -0.71 -5.46
CA SER A 14 16.15 -1.92 -5.65
C SER A 14 15.49 -3.23 -5.16
N ALA A 15 14.43 -3.15 -4.35
CA ALA A 15 13.80 -4.27 -3.67
C ALA A 15 12.42 -4.67 -4.24
N LYS A 16 12.01 -4.08 -5.38
CA LYS A 16 10.68 -4.31 -5.99
C LYS A 16 10.29 -5.79 -6.14
N LEU A 17 11.24 -6.66 -6.48
CA LEU A 17 10.97 -8.08 -6.73
C LEU A 17 10.94 -8.93 -5.46
N THR A 18 11.42 -8.41 -4.35
CA THR A 18 11.60 -9.15 -3.09
C THR A 18 10.64 -8.71 -2.00
N THR A 19 10.14 -7.48 -2.09
CA THR A 19 9.26 -6.93 -1.07
C THR A 19 7.83 -7.44 -1.25
N PRO A 20 7.25 -8.12 -0.23
CA PRO A 20 5.89 -8.61 -0.30
C PRO A 20 4.86 -7.47 -0.22
N SER A 21 3.67 -7.72 -0.77
CA SER A 21 2.51 -6.83 -0.61
C SER A 21 1.90 -6.95 0.79
N MET A 22 1.32 -5.84 1.25
CA MET A 22 0.63 -5.72 2.52
C MET A 22 -0.89 -5.71 2.29
N SER A 23 -1.63 -6.33 3.19
CA SER A 23 -3.09 -6.20 3.26
C SER A 23 -3.43 -4.98 4.12
N CYS A 24 -4.50 -4.25 3.79
CA CYS A 24 -4.89 -3.04 4.52
C CYS A 24 -6.31 -3.18 5.09
N ARG A 25 -6.41 -3.18 6.43
CA ARG A 25 -7.69 -3.29 7.16
C ARG A 25 -8.34 -1.93 7.28
N PHE A 26 -9.58 -1.80 6.83
CA PHE A 26 -10.34 -0.57 7.01
C PHE A 26 -10.53 -0.25 8.50
N LEU A 27 -10.28 1.00 8.88
CA LEU A 27 -10.45 1.52 10.24
C LEU A 27 -11.68 2.41 10.31
N GLU A 28 -11.61 3.55 9.63
CA GLU A 28 -12.61 4.61 9.71
C GLU A 28 -12.57 5.51 8.46
N VAL A 29 -13.55 6.41 8.33
CA VAL A 29 -13.52 7.52 7.39
C VAL A 29 -13.55 8.80 8.21
N ASP A 30 -12.58 9.69 8.01
CA ASP A 30 -12.47 10.93 8.77
C ASP A 30 -11.88 12.07 7.93
N PHE A 31 -12.05 13.30 8.41
CA PHE A 31 -11.38 14.49 7.89
C PHE A 31 -9.99 14.62 8.50
N LEU A 32 -9.01 15.05 7.71
CA LEU A 32 -7.67 15.34 8.25
C LEU A 32 -7.65 16.54 9.21
N ASP A 33 -8.62 17.45 9.08
CA ASP A 33 -8.64 18.76 9.75
C ASP A 33 -9.48 18.75 11.04
N SER A 34 -9.45 17.68 11.85
CA SER A 34 -10.14 17.60 13.16
C SER A 34 -11.63 17.97 13.15
N ARG A 35 -12.23 18.09 11.97
CA ARG A 35 -13.62 18.47 11.77
C ARG A 35 -14.42 17.22 12.01
N THR A 36 -15.01 17.12 13.19
CA THR A 36 -15.93 16.04 13.53
C THR A 36 -17.24 16.27 12.78
N TRP A 37 -17.56 15.39 11.84
CA TRP A 37 -18.90 15.37 11.25
C TRP A 37 -19.88 14.76 12.25
N SER A 38 -20.91 15.52 12.61
CA SER A 38 -21.89 15.14 13.62
C SER A 38 -22.92 14.11 13.12
N GLY A 39 -22.85 13.72 11.84
CA GLY A 39 -23.80 12.80 11.20
C GLY A 39 -25.13 13.43 10.78
N ASP A 40 -25.44 14.63 11.26
CA ASP A 40 -26.72 15.34 11.04
C ASP A 40 -26.62 16.46 9.98
N ASP A 41 -25.39 16.83 9.59
CA ASP A 41 -25.13 17.83 8.55
C ASP A 41 -25.08 17.15 7.18
N ASP A 42 -25.80 17.71 6.19
CA ASP A 42 -25.68 17.29 4.79
C ASP A 42 -24.23 17.49 4.31
N LEU A 43 -23.61 16.43 3.81
CA LEU A 43 -22.27 16.47 3.22
C LEU A 43 -22.36 16.88 1.76
N ASP A 44 -21.67 17.96 1.38
CA ASP A 44 -21.54 18.32 -0.02
C ASP A 44 -20.48 17.44 -0.72
N LEU A 45 -20.55 17.35 -2.05
CA LEU A 45 -19.53 16.67 -2.86
C LEU A 45 -18.12 17.28 -2.66
N GLY A 46 -18.05 18.56 -2.28
CA GLY A 46 -16.81 19.22 -1.90
C GLY A 46 -16.21 18.65 -0.61
N ASP A 47 -17.04 18.30 0.37
CA ASP A 47 -16.60 17.71 1.63
C ASP A 47 -16.10 16.27 1.43
N LEU A 48 -16.70 15.52 0.51
CA LEU A 48 -16.23 14.18 0.12
C LEU A 48 -14.78 14.19 -0.40
N SER A 49 -14.34 15.30 -1.00
CA SER A 49 -12.96 15.45 -1.47
C SER A 49 -11.94 15.62 -0.34
N GLN A 50 -12.41 15.97 0.86
CA GLN A 50 -11.58 16.18 2.05
C GLN A 50 -11.61 14.98 3.01
N LEU A 51 -12.48 14.00 2.75
CA LEU A 51 -12.56 12.75 3.50
C LEU A 51 -11.46 11.78 3.09
N TYR A 52 -10.87 11.12 4.09
CA TYR A 52 -9.92 10.04 3.91
C TYR A 52 -10.49 8.77 4.53
N SER A 53 -10.33 7.68 3.80
CA SER A 53 -10.51 6.34 4.32
C SER A 53 -9.19 5.88 4.92
N HIS A 54 -9.24 5.53 6.19
CA HIS A 54 -8.11 5.12 6.99
C HIS A 54 -8.01 3.61 7.00
N PHE A 55 -6.81 3.09 6.76
CA PHE A 55 -6.53 1.67 6.75
C PHE A 55 -5.29 1.35 7.55
N ARG A 56 -5.25 0.18 8.17
CA ARG A 56 -4.07 -0.34 8.86
C ARG A 56 -3.36 -1.37 7.97
N PRO A 57 -2.12 -1.11 7.53
CA PRO A 57 -1.31 -2.10 6.83
C PRO A 57 -0.90 -3.26 7.75
N VAL A 58 -1.09 -4.49 7.28
CA VAL A 58 -0.80 -5.74 7.99
C VAL A 58 -0.13 -6.71 7.03
N VAL A 59 0.64 -7.66 7.57
CA VAL A 59 1.26 -8.71 6.75
C VAL A 59 0.15 -9.47 6.01
N SER A 60 0.29 -9.61 4.69
CA SER A 60 -0.70 -10.32 3.88
C SER A 60 -0.76 -11.81 4.24
N GLU A 61 -1.95 -12.40 4.15
CA GLU A 61 -2.15 -13.84 4.40
C GLU A 61 -1.27 -14.70 3.46
N GLU A 62 -1.04 -14.24 2.23
CA GLU A 62 -0.12 -14.88 1.29
C GLU A 62 1.31 -14.92 1.85
N THR A 63 1.83 -13.79 2.32
CA THR A 63 3.17 -13.72 2.93
C THR A 63 3.28 -14.60 4.16
N ARG A 64 2.26 -14.62 5.02
CA ARG A 64 2.20 -15.54 6.17
C ARG A 64 2.24 -16.99 5.74
N ARG A 65 1.47 -17.37 4.71
CA ARG A 65 1.48 -18.73 4.14
C ARG A 65 2.85 -19.10 3.58
N MET A 66 3.52 -18.21 2.85
CA MET A 66 4.88 -18.46 2.35
C MET A 66 5.87 -18.69 3.49
N ARG A 67 5.82 -17.85 4.55
CA ARG A 67 6.65 -18.04 5.76
C ARG A 67 6.38 -19.39 6.42
N ARG A 68 5.12 -19.80 6.58
CA ARG A 68 4.72 -21.11 7.13
C ARG A 68 5.24 -22.29 6.30
N ILE A 69 5.20 -22.18 4.97
CA ILE A 69 5.71 -23.23 4.07
C ILE A 69 7.23 -23.35 4.21
N TYR A 70 7.94 -22.23 4.32
CA TYR A 70 9.38 -22.21 4.48
C TYR A 70 9.81 -22.79 5.84
N THR A 71 9.21 -22.34 6.95
CA THR A 71 9.56 -22.83 8.30
C THR A 71 9.34 -24.33 8.45
N ARG A 72 8.27 -24.88 7.87
CA ARG A 72 8.02 -26.35 7.89
C ARG A 72 9.09 -27.16 7.16
N ARG A 73 9.82 -26.57 6.22
CA ARG A 73 10.87 -27.24 5.44
C ARG A 73 12.24 -27.19 6.11
N VAL A 74 12.43 -26.37 7.15
CA VAL A 74 13.72 -26.20 7.84
C VAL A 74 13.74 -27.09 9.09
N PRO A 75 14.60 -28.13 9.16
CA PRO A 75 14.73 -28.95 10.36
C PRO A 75 15.24 -28.11 11.54
N GLY A 76 14.51 -28.12 12.67
CA GLY A 76 14.86 -27.37 13.89
C GLY A 76 14.29 -25.94 13.95
N ALA A 77 13.54 -25.49 12.95
CA ALA A 77 12.77 -24.26 13.08
C ALA A 77 11.58 -24.49 14.04
N GLU A 78 11.52 -23.70 15.11
CA GLU A 78 10.35 -23.72 15.99
C GLU A 78 9.11 -23.28 15.21
N ALA A 79 8.00 -23.99 15.41
CA ALA A 79 6.73 -23.57 14.85
C ALA A 79 6.40 -22.19 15.42
N LEU A 80 6.52 -21.15 14.59
CA LEU A 80 6.09 -19.80 14.96
C LEU A 80 4.66 -19.92 15.48
N GLN A 81 4.46 -19.52 16.74
CA GLN A 81 3.13 -19.47 17.34
C GLN A 81 2.21 -18.71 16.38
N GLU A 82 1.03 -19.29 16.13
CA GLU A 82 -0.03 -18.63 15.39
C GLU A 82 -0.43 -17.39 16.18
N ASP A 83 0.24 -16.26 15.91
CA ASP A 83 -0.26 -14.99 16.36
C ASP A 83 -1.56 -14.78 15.59
N ALA A 84 -2.69 -15.05 16.26
CA ALA A 84 -4.04 -15.01 15.70
C ALA A 84 -4.50 -13.57 15.38
N GLY A 85 -3.55 -12.62 15.32
CA GLY A 85 -3.76 -11.21 15.14
C GLY A 85 -3.17 -10.65 13.85
N ASP A 86 -3.56 -9.43 13.57
CA ASP A 86 -3.01 -8.63 12.49
C ASP A 86 -1.57 -8.18 12.84
N GLU A 87 -0.59 -9.00 12.42
CA GLU A 87 0.85 -8.69 12.51
C GLU A 87 1.17 -7.36 11.80
N PRO A 88 1.72 -6.36 12.52
CA PRO A 88 2.11 -5.09 11.92
C PRO A 88 3.31 -5.26 10.99
N VAL A 89 3.37 -4.45 9.94
CA VAL A 89 4.48 -4.49 8.99
C VAL A 89 5.58 -3.54 9.45
N THR A 90 6.82 -4.02 9.47
CA THR A 90 8.01 -3.22 9.78
C THR A 90 9.00 -3.33 8.63
N GLN A 91 9.61 -2.20 8.28
CA GLN A 91 10.64 -2.09 7.26
C GLN A 91 11.83 -1.30 7.81
N GLU A 92 13.03 -1.79 7.59
CA GLU A 92 14.26 -1.08 7.95
C GLU A 92 14.72 -0.20 6.79
N LEU A 93 15.11 1.03 7.12
CA LEU A 93 15.71 1.99 6.21
C LEU A 93 17.11 2.32 6.69
N CYS A 94 18.09 2.03 5.85
CA CYS A 94 19.48 2.45 6.03
C CYS A 94 19.72 3.68 5.16
N LEU A 95 20.24 4.74 5.76
CA LEU A 95 20.75 5.90 5.05
C LEU A 95 22.27 5.90 5.17
N ASP A 96 22.95 5.96 4.03
CA ASP A 96 24.40 6.00 3.97
C ASP A 96 24.95 7.35 4.44
N GLU A 97 26.27 7.44 4.55
CA GLU A 97 26.96 8.67 4.92
C GLU A 97 26.63 9.81 3.94
N GLY A 98 26.21 10.95 4.48
CA GLY A 98 25.78 12.12 3.70
C GLY A 98 24.48 11.96 2.90
N GLU A 99 23.78 10.81 2.98
CA GLU A 99 22.51 10.62 2.27
C GLU A 99 21.37 11.37 2.98
N PRO A 100 20.70 12.35 2.32
CA PRO A 100 19.71 13.18 2.98
C PRO A 100 18.30 12.56 3.00
N PHE A 101 18.01 11.61 2.10
CA PHE A 101 16.72 10.93 2.02
C PHE A 101 16.85 9.61 1.27
N THR A 102 15.92 8.70 1.56
CA THR A 102 15.67 7.49 0.75
C THR A 102 14.29 7.58 0.08
N GLN A 103 14.07 6.75 -0.93
CA GLN A 103 12.80 6.71 -1.67
C GLN A 103 12.09 5.39 -1.46
N LEU A 104 10.78 5.47 -1.25
CA LEU A 104 9.87 4.34 -1.24
C LEU A 104 8.92 4.47 -2.42
N CYS A 105 8.97 3.52 -3.33
CA CYS A 105 7.95 3.34 -4.35
C CYS A 105 6.73 2.70 -3.69
N THR A 106 5.57 3.33 -3.86
CA THR A 106 4.32 2.90 -3.22
C THR A 106 3.26 2.65 -4.27
N THR A 107 2.62 1.49 -4.24
CA THR A 107 1.46 1.17 -5.09
C THR A 107 0.28 0.83 -4.20
N THR A 108 -0.82 1.56 -4.36
CA THR A 108 -2.07 1.34 -3.62
C THR A 108 -3.12 0.81 -4.57
N SER A 109 -3.72 -0.34 -4.26
CA SER A 109 -4.65 -1.01 -5.17
C SER A 109 -5.84 -1.59 -4.40
N LEU A 110 -6.99 -1.61 -5.06
CA LEU A 110 -8.18 -2.28 -4.59
C LEU A 110 -8.34 -3.58 -5.37
N VAL A 111 -8.37 -4.70 -4.66
CA VAL A 111 -8.58 -6.03 -5.26
C VAL A 111 -9.91 -6.59 -4.80
N LYS A 112 -10.61 -7.27 -5.71
CA LYS A 112 -11.78 -8.08 -5.36
C LYS A 112 -11.37 -9.54 -5.33
N THR A 113 -11.69 -10.24 -4.24
CA THR A 113 -11.44 -11.67 -4.16
C THR A 113 -12.33 -12.42 -5.15
N GLY A 114 -11.71 -13.33 -5.92
CA GLY A 114 -12.42 -14.15 -6.88
C GLY A 114 -13.10 -15.36 -6.23
N PRO A 115 -13.92 -16.10 -7.00
CA PRO A 115 -14.62 -17.29 -6.52
C PRO A 115 -13.68 -18.44 -6.14
N ARG A 116 -12.41 -18.38 -6.54
CA ARG A 116 -11.37 -19.35 -6.19
C ARG A 116 -10.33 -18.69 -5.29
N PRO A 117 -9.89 -19.35 -4.20
CA PRO A 117 -8.80 -18.85 -3.36
C PRO A 117 -7.55 -18.55 -4.19
N GLY A 118 -6.97 -17.37 -4.02
CA GLY A 118 -5.74 -16.95 -4.71
C GLY A 118 -5.92 -16.40 -6.12
N VAL A 119 -7.16 -16.24 -6.59
CA VAL A 119 -7.46 -15.54 -7.85
C VAL A 119 -8.27 -14.29 -7.52
N PHE A 120 -7.86 -13.14 -8.06
CA PHE A 120 -8.64 -11.91 -7.95
C PHE A 120 -9.68 -11.84 -9.07
N ALA A 121 -10.90 -11.45 -8.72
CA ALA A 121 -11.95 -11.13 -9.68
C ALA A 121 -11.67 -9.80 -10.40
N SER A 122 -11.02 -8.87 -9.71
CA SER A 122 -10.61 -7.59 -10.27
C SER A 122 -9.41 -7.03 -9.51
N HIS A 123 -8.65 -6.18 -10.19
CA HIS A 123 -7.53 -5.44 -9.64
C HIS A 123 -7.55 -4.01 -10.18
N SER A 124 -7.91 -3.05 -9.33
CA SER A 124 -7.95 -1.63 -9.68
C SER A 124 -6.83 -0.89 -8.97
N ASN A 125 -5.84 -0.43 -9.73
CA ASN A 125 -4.83 0.49 -9.19
C ASN A 125 -5.47 1.85 -8.88
N ILE A 126 -5.26 2.33 -7.66
CA ILE A 126 -5.66 3.67 -7.20
C ILE A 126 -4.53 4.64 -7.53
N GLU A 127 -3.30 4.32 -7.11
CA GLU A 127 -2.17 5.20 -7.27
C GLU A 127 -0.83 4.46 -7.24
N ASP A 128 0.06 4.87 -8.14
CA ASP A 128 1.49 4.60 -8.10
C ASP A 128 2.22 5.90 -7.75
N GLY A 129 2.84 5.93 -6.58
CA GLY A 129 3.49 7.12 -6.03
C GLY A 129 4.91 6.84 -5.53
N VAL A 130 5.59 7.91 -5.13
CA VAL A 130 6.93 7.83 -4.55
C VAL A 130 6.99 8.71 -3.31
N VAL A 131 7.23 8.08 -2.17
CA VAL A 131 7.43 8.76 -0.91
C VAL A 131 8.93 9.00 -0.70
N ARG A 132 9.31 10.27 -0.47
CA ARG A 132 10.67 10.64 -0.06
C ARG A 132 10.74 10.73 1.45
N VAL A 133 11.56 9.89 2.06
CA VAL A 133 11.75 9.82 3.51
C VAL A 133 13.07 10.50 3.84
N TRP A 134 12.99 11.72 4.40
CA TRP A 134 14.17 12.53 4.70
C TRP A 134 14.77 12.18 6.05
N ARG A 135 16.10 12.26 6.16
CA ARG A 135 16.88 12.05 7.40
C ARG A 135 16.35 12.89 8.56
N HIS A 136 16.28 14.21 8.38
CA HIS A 136 15.77 15.12 9.41
C HIS A 136 14.30 14.86 9.78
N TRP A 137 13.50 14.30 8.86
CA TRP A 137 12.13 13.88 9.16
C TRP A 137 12.14 12.64 10.04
N LEU A 138 12.98 11.63 9.73
CA LEU A 138 13.14 10.42 10.54
C LEU A 138 13.62 10.73 11.96
N GLU A 139 14.62 11.59 12.12
CA GLU A 139 15.11 12.04 13.42
C GLU A 139 14.01 12.68 14.25
N ARG A 140 13.29 13.64 13.67
CA ARG A 140 12.18 14.32 14.32
C ARG A 140 11.05 13.36 14.70
N MET A 141 10.73 12.41 13.81
CA MET A 141 9.68 11.42 14.06
C MET A 141 10.09 10.40 15.11
N ALA A 142 11.33 9.92 15.12
CA ALA A 142 11.85 9.04 16.16
C ALA A 142 11.79 9.71 17.54
N ALA A 143 12.19 10.99 17.62
CA ALA A 143 12.06 11.77 18.85
C ALA A 143 10.60 11.96 19.26
N LYS A 144 9.69 12.23 18.31
CA LYS A 144 8.25 12.39 18.58
C LYS A 144 7.62 11.09 19.09
N CYS A 145 7.89 9.96 18.43
CA CYS A 145 7.37 8.64 18.81
C CYS A 145 7.87 8.21 20.20
N ALA A 146 9.06 8.64 20.63
CA ALA A 146 9.59 8.37 21.96
C ALA A 146 8.89 9.17 23.08
N ILE A 147 8.37 10.37 22.78
CA ILE A 147 7.80 11.29 23.79
C ILE A 147 6.27 11.18 23.85
N ALA A 148 5.60 11.19 22.70
CA ALA A 148 4.14 11.28 22.59
C ALA A 148 3.63 10.46 21.40
N PRO A 149 3.39 9.15 21.56
CA PRO A 149 3.00 8.27 20.46
C PRO A 149 1.59 8.51 19.91
N GLU A 150 0.71 9.21 20.64
CA GLU A 150 -0.72 9.31 20.29
C GLU A 150 -1.09 10.55 19.45
N GLN A 151 -0.15 11.47 19.20
CA GLN A 151 -0.47 12.76 18.57
C GLN A 151 -0.50 12.67 17.03
N ARG A 152 -1.71 12.47 16.49
CA ARG A 152 -2.02 12.34 15.05
C ARG A 152 -2.06 13.70 14.35
N ASP A 153 -0.88 14.24 14.03
CA ASP A 153 -0.77 15.47 13.23
C ASP A 153 -0.58 15.19 11.74
N GLN A 154 -1.04 16.07 10.86
CA GLN A 154 -0.81 15.95 9.41
C GLN A 154 0.67 15.98 9.02
N SER A 155 1.54 16.57 9.86
CA SER A 155 2.99 16.61 9.65
C SER A 155 3.68 15.25 9.74
N THR A 156 3.00 14.25 10.31
CA THR A 156 3.47 12.86 10.40
C THR A 156 3.13 12.03 9.16
N ILE A 157 2.32 12.59 8.26
CA ILE A 157 1.88 11.91 7.04
C ILE A 157 2.88 12.21 5.93
N LEU A 158 3.40 11.15 5.32
CA LEU A 158 4.18 11.21 4.09
C LEU A 158 3.27 10.93 2.89
N TRP A 159 3.14 11.91 2.00
CA TRP A 159 2.27 11.83 0.83
C TRP A 159 2.99 11.20 -0.37
N ALA A 160 2.32 10.27 -1.05
CA ALA A 160 2.82 9.59 -2.23
C ALA A 160 2.70 10.45 -3.51
N ASP A 161 1.78 11.41 -3.49
CA ASP A 161 1.52 12.36 -4.56
C ASP A 161 1.35 13.82 -4.08
N ALA A 162 1.43 14.76 -5.03
CA ALA A 162 1.26 16.19 -4.77
C ALA A 162 -0.20 16.60 -4.47
N THR A 163 -1.17 15.82 -4.95
CA THR A 163 -2.60 16.07 -4.72
C THR A 163 -3.09 15.56 -3.38
N LYS A 164 -2.25 14.85 -2.61
CA LYS A 164 -2.56 14.23 -1.32
C LYS A 164 -3.71 13.24 -1.43
N ASN A 165 -3.66 12.32 -2.38
CA ASN A 165 -4.65 11.25 -2.50
C ASN A 165 -4.25 10.05 -1.65
N VAL A 166 -2.97 9.70 -1.61
CA VAL A 166 -2.44 8.59 -0.81
C VAL A 166 -1.37 9.08 0.16
N GLY A 167 -1.56 8.77 1.44
CA GLY A 167 -0.64 9.13 2.53
C GLY A 167 -0.29 7.93 3.39
N LEU A 168 0.94 7.91 3.91
CA LEU A 168 1.44 6.88 4.81
C LEU A 168 1.85 7.50 6.14
N ARG A 169 1.48 6.83 7.24
CA ARG A 169 1.95 7.15 8.59
C ARG A 169 2.78 6.01 9.14
N PHE A 170 3.88 6.37 9.78
CA PHE A 170 4.86 5.45 10.32
C PHE A 170 5.10 5.72 11.80
N HIS A 171 5.28 4.64 12.54
CA HIS A 171 6.00 4.64 13.80
C HIS A 171 7.49 4.49 13.51
N VAL A 172 8.30 5.47 13.91
CA VAL A 172 9.74 5.48 13.61
C VAL A 172 10.53 5.22 14.89
N THR A 173 11.43 4.24 14.85
CA THR A 173 12.41 4.00 15.92
C THR A 173 13.82 3.96 15.34
N GLN A 174 14.77 4.60 16.01
CA GLN A 174 16.18 4.54 15.60
C GLN A 174 16.77 3.20 16.06
N VAL A 175 17.41 2.48 15.15
CA VAL A 175 18.11 1.23 15.47
C VAL A 175 19.51 1.60 15.94
N ALA A 176 19.88 1.16 17.15
CA ALA A 176 21.21 1.40 17.68
C ALA A 176 22.26 0.66 16.85
N GLN A 177 23.24 1.38 16.31
CA GLN A 177 24.31 0.80 15.51
C GLN A 177 25.51 0.51 16.43
N GLU A 178 25.86 -0.77 16.60
CA GLU A 178 26.94 -1.20 17.51
C GLU A 178 28.35 -0.82 17.02
N GLN A 179 28.51 -0.48 15.73
CA GLN A 179 29.80 -0.21 15.10
C GLN A 179 29.71 1.00 14.16
N ALA A 180 29.97 2.20 14.69
CA ALA A 180 30.27 3.36 13.86
C ALA A 180 31.74 3.27 13.39
N PRO A 181 32.04 3.45 12.09
CA PRO A 181 33.40 3.56 11.61
C PRO A 181 34.20 4.62 12.40
N ILE A 182 35.46 4.32 12.73
CA ILE A 182 36.30 5.18 13.59
C ILE A 182 36.77 6.45 12.85
N LEU A 183 36.57 6.53 11.53
CA LEU A 183 37.05 7.61 10.65
C LEU A 183 35.87 8.35 10.00
N HIS A 184 35.13 9.13 10.79
CA HIS A 184 34.18 10.11 10.24
C HIS A 184 34.81 11.50 10.25
N SER A 185 34.67 12.22 9.13
CA SER A 185 34.93 13.66 9.11
C SER A 185 33.91 14.36 10.01
N ARG A 186 34.34 15.42 10.72
CA ARG A 186 33.48 16.15 11.67
C ARG A 186 32.24 16.80 11.01
N ASP A 187 32.29 16.98 9.70
CA ASP A 187 31.24 17.63 8.90
C ASP A 187 30.36 16.64 8.11
N GLU A 188 30.54 15.33 8.29
CA GLU A 188 29.80 14.30 7.54
C GLU A 188 28.75 13.60 8.42
N ASP A 189 27.51 13.51 7.91
CA ASP A 189 26.43 12.84 8.62
C ASP A 189 26.67 11.32 8.61
N PRO A 190 26.76 10.66 9.78
CA PRO A 190 27.07 9.24 9.83
C PRO A 190 25.95 8.39 9.20
N PRO A 191 26.27 7.15 8.81
CA PRO A 191 25.23 6.20 8.42
C PRO A 191 24.27 5.98 9.58
N VAL A 192 22.98 5.90 9.28
CA VAL A 192 21.92 5.70 10.29
C VAL A 192 20.91 4.68 9.80
N THR A 193 20.41 3.88 10.72
CA THR A 193 19.36 2.89 10.43
C THR A 193 18.11 3.19 11.27
N TYR A 194 16.96 3.22 10.62
CA TYR A 194 15.66 3.41 11.26
C TYR A 194 14.75 2.22 10.96
N SER A 195 13.96 1.83 11.94
CA SER A 195 12.89 0.85 11.79
C SER A 195 11.57 1.61 11.66
N LEU A 196 10.89 1.42 10.55
CA LEU A 196 9.60 2.03 10.24
C LEU A 196 8.52 0.96 10.34
N ARG A 197 7.64 1.10 11.32
CA ARG A 197 6.43 0.29 11.41
C ARG A 197 5.26 1.05 10.80
N TYR A 198 4.56 0.42 9.85
CA TYR A 198 3.40 1.00 9.19
C TYR A 198 2.23 1.11 10.18
N GLU A 199 1.79 2.33 10.48
CA GLU A 199 0.65 2.56 11.37
C GLU A 199 -0.65 2.71 10.57
N GLU A 200 -0.61 3.50 9.50
CA GLU A 200 -1.81 3.86 8.76
C GLU A 200 -1.51 4.18 7.29
N LEU A 201 -2.41 3.74 6.41
CA LEU A 201 -2.56 4.15 5.03
C LEU A 201 -3.82 5.01 4.94
N LEU A 202 -3.67 6.23 4.44
CA LEU A 202 -4.77 7.14 4.17
C LEU A 202 -5.00 7.19 2.67
N VAL A 203 -6.22 6.93 2.25
CA VAL A 203 -6.63 7.05 0.84
C VAL A 203 -7.83 7.99 0.79
N ARG A 204 -7.76 9.02 -0.04
CA ARG A 204 -8.90 9.93 -0.24
C ARG A 204 -10.14 9.11 -0.62
N THR A 205 -11.25 9.34 0.07
CA THR A 205 -12.45 8.50 -0.06
C THR A 205 -13.00 8.52 -1.49
N SER A 206 -12.90 9.65 -2.20
CA SER A 206 -13.28 9.71 -3.62
C SER A 206 -12.48 8.74 -4.50
N GLN A 207 -11.18 8.52 -4.23
CA GLN A 207 -10.35 7.58 -4.98
C GLN A 207 -10.75 6.13 -4.72
N VAL A 208 -11.11 5.81 -3.47
CA VAL A 208 -11.62 4.48 -3.11
C VAL A 208 -12.92 4.19 -3.86
N LEU A 209 -13.84 5.15 -3.90
CA LEU A 209 -15.12 5.00 -4.60
C LEU A 209 -14.93 4.83 -6.11
N LEU A 210 -14.05 5.63 -6.73
CA LEU A 210 -13.70 5.49 -8.14
C LEU A 210 -13.08 4.12 -8.45
N ALA A 211 -12.21 3.61 -7.57
CA ALA A 211 -11.62 2.28 -7.72
C ALA A 211 -12.65 1.16 -7.56
N MET A 212 -13.65 1.33 -6.68
CA MET A 212 -14.77 0.39 -6.56
C MET A 212 -15.63 0.37 -7.83
N GLU A 213 -15.94 1.53 -8.40
CA GLU A 213 -16.67 1.63 -9.66
C GLU A 213 -15.90 0.96 -10.79
N LYS A 214 -14.60 1.27 -10.93
CA LYS A 214 -13.71 0.66 -11.92
C LYS A 214 -13.62 -0.87 -11.75
N SER A 215 -13.54 -1.35 -10.51
CA SER A 215 -13.57 -2.78 -10.18
C SER A 215 -14.87 -3.45 -10.66
N ALA A 216 -16.03 -2.82 -10.43
CA ALA A 216 -17.32 -3.35 -10.86
C ALA A 216 -17.47 -3.38 -12.39
N VAL A 217 -16.98 -2.36 -13.10
CA VAL A 217 -16.95 -2.35 -14.57
C VAL A 217 -16.05 -3.46 -15.11
N GLN A 218 -14.87 -3.65 -14.51
CA GLN A 218 -13.93 -4.71 -14.92
C GLN A 218 -14.55 -6.10 -14.76
N GLU A 219 -15.29 -6.35 -13.68
CA GLU A 219 -15.99 -7.62 -13.46
C GLU A 219 -17.07 -7.90 -14.51
N ILE A 220 -17.83 -6.88 -14.94
CA ILE A 220 -18.84 -7.04 -16.01
C ILE A 220 -18.16 -7.40 -17.34
N VAL A 221 -17.05 -6.72 -17.65
CA VAL A 221 -16.26 -6.99 -18.86
C VAL A 221 -15.68 -8.40 -18.83
N ASP A 222 -15.07 -8.80 -17.71
CA ASP A 222 -14.39 -10.10 -17.57
C ASP A 222 -15.38 -11.28 -17.42
N SER A 223 -16.60 -11.04 -16.92
CA SER A 223 -17.68 -12.03 -16.88
C SER A 223 -18.34 -12.28 -18.24
N GLY A 224 -17.97 -11.54 -19.28
CA GLY A 224 -18.43 -11.77 -20.64
C GLY A 224 -19.90 -11.45 -20.86
N PHE A 225 -20.53 -10.64 -20.01
CA PHE A 225 -21.82 -10.03 -20.32
C PHE A 225 -21.63 -9.02 -21.45
N VAL A 226 -21.58 -9.55 -22.68
CA VAL A 226 -21.89 -8.79 -23.88
C VAL A 226 -23.29 -8.26 -23.65
N MET A 227 -23.44 -6.95 -23.46
CA MET A 227 -24.73 -6.29 -23.56
C MET A 227 -25.24 -6.59 -24.97
N GLN A 228 -26.11 -7.59 -25.07
CA GLN A 228 -26.84 -7.89 -26.28
C GLN A 228 -27.85 -6.77 -26.43
N LEU A 229 -27.39 -5.64 -26.95
CA LEU A 229 -28.25 -4.58 -27.43
C LEU A 229 -29.11 -5.20 -28.51
N ASP A 230 -30.36 -5.51 -28.17
CA ASP A 230 -31.37 -5.93 -29.13
C ASP A 230 -31.46 -4.82 -30.18
N ALA A 231 -30.96 -5.11 -31.37
CA ALA A 231 -30.84 -4.20 -32.50
C ALA A 231 -32.20 -3.85 -33.16
N LYS A 232 -33.24 -3.64 -32.36
CA LYS A 232 -34.58 -3.22 -32.80
C LYS A 232 -34.93 -1.77 -32.46
N SER A 233 -33.98 -0.97 -31.98
CA SER A 233 -34.18 0.48 -31.85
C SER A 233 -33.22 1.25 -32.76
N ALA A 234 -33.79 2.02 -33.69
CA ALA A 234 -33.08 2.73 -34.76
C ALA A 234 -32.38 4.04 -34.34
N HIS A 235 -32.07 4.22 -33.06
CA HIS A 235 -31.35 5.40 -32.57
C HIS A 235 -30.46 5.07 -31.38
N ALA A 236 -29.15 4.95 -31.58
CA ALA A 236 -28.13 5.79 -30.93
C ALA A 236 -26.71 5.18 -31.01
N ILE A 237 -25.86 5.95 -31.70
CA ILE A 237 -24.45 6.28 -31.43
C ILE A 237 -23.45 5.14 -31.19
N GLU A 238 -22.63 4.98 -32.23
CA GLU A 238 -21.41 4.20 -32.35
C GLU A 238 -20.33 4.65 -31.35
N THR A 239 -19.83 3.72 -30.52
CA THR A 239 -18.48 3.84 -29.94
C THR A 239 -17.87 2.45 -29.86
N VAL A 240 -17.05 2.14 -30.87
CA VAL A 240 -16.19 0.97 -30.92
C VAL A 240 -14.92 1.28 -30.12
N LEU A 241 -14.59 0.46 -29.12
CA LEU A 241 -13.20 0.32 -28.67
C LEU A 241 -12.78 -1.15 -28.72
N MET A 242 -11.78 -1.41 -29.57
CA MET A 242 -11.16 -2.70 -29.83
C MET A 242 -10.45 -3.24 -28.59
N ALA A 243 -10.70 -4.51 -28.25
CA ALA A 243 -9.92 -5.25 -27.27
C ALA A 243 -8.48 -5.50 -27.79
N PRO A 244 -7.41 -5.31 -27.00
CA PRO A 244 -6.11 -5.83 -27.36
C PRO A 244 -6.08 -7.33 -27.07
N ALA A 245 -5.75 -8.13 -28.09
CA ALA A 245 -5.51 -9.55 -27.94
C ALA A 245 -4.32 -9.81 -27.01
N MET A 246 -4.57 -10.33 -25.81
CA MET A 246 -3.52 -10.90 -24.97
C MET A 246 -2.97 -12.17 -25.64
N ARG A 247 -1.69 -12.14 -26.01
CA ARG A 247 -0.94 -13.33 -26.40
C ARG A 247 -0.53 -14.10 -25.13
N PRO A 248 -0.74 -15.42 -25.05
CA PRO A 248 -0.20 -16.20 -23.95
C PRO A 248 1.33 -16.29 -24.06
N PHE A 249 2.03 -15.73 -23.06
CA PHE A 249 3.45 -15.95 -22.84
C PHE A 249 3.64 -17.38 -22.33
N PHE A 250 4.07 -18.30 -23.20
CA PHE A 250 4.65 -19.57 -22.79
C PHE A 250 6.17 -19.38 -22.58
N PRO A 251 6.77 -19.86 -21.49
CA PRO A 251 8.22 -19.95 -21.40
C PRO A 251 8.72 -21.11 -22.28
N GLN A 252 9.59 -20.81 -23.24
CA GLN A 252 10.36 -21.84 -23.96
C GLN A 252 11.40 -22.44 -23.01
N ALA A 253 11.38 -23.78 -22.89
CA ALA A 253 12.45 -24.54 -22.26
C ALA A 253 13.70 -24.49 -23.16
N VAL A 254 14.81 -23.98 -22.62
CA VAL A 254 16.14 -24.12 -23.21
C VAL A 254 16.65 -25.51 -22.87
N ALA A 255 16.68 -26.41 -23.86
CA ALA A 255 17.40 -27.67 -23.75
C ALA A 255 18.88 -27.42 -24.09
N VAL A 256 19.75 -27.68 -23.11
CA VAL A 256 21.21 -27.77 -23.30
C VAL A 256 21.53 -29.20 -23.70
N MET A 257 22.05 -29.40 -24.90
CA MET A 257 23.11 -30.38 -25.24
C MET A 257 23.67 -30.09 -26.63
#